data_AF-A0A367M3J5-F1
#
_entry.id   AF-A0A367M3J5-F1
#
_cell.length_a   1.000
_cell.length_b   1.000
_cell.length_c   1.000
_cell.angle_alpha   90.00
_cell.angle_beta   90.00
_cell.angle_gamma   90.00
#
_symmetry.space_group_name_H-M   'P 1'
#
loop_
_entity.id
_entity.type
_entity.pdbx_description
1 polymer ?
#
loop_
_entity_poly.entity_id
_entity_poly.type
_entity_poly.pdbx_seq_one_letter_code
_entity_poly.pdbx_strand_id
1 'polypeptide(L)'
;PRHVPAGAAPDANPAATRSLRLVQSAVLGTGNNDSDAGLNRTTGKENLGTVYQAEWSYNLGVLGYTWKTGTGGASPNDTAIGTAANWERTATSVKDTAGVLVLSK
;
A
#
# COMPACT_ATOMS: atom_id res chain seq x y z
N PRO A 1 15.44 -19.06 -14.89
CA PRO A 1 14.65 -18.13 -14.04
C PRO A 1 14.56 -18.65 -12.59
N ARG A 2 15.18 -17.93 -11.65
CA ARG A 2 15.12 -18.25 -10.23
C ARG A 2 13.81 -17.73 -9.65
N HIS A 3 13.04 -18.61 -9.01
CA HIS A 3 11.78 -18.26 -8.37
C HIS A 3 12.08 -17.77 -6.95
N VAL A 4 11.89 -16.48 -6.71
CA VAL A 4 12.05 -15.87 -5.38
C VAL A 4 10.65 -15.64 -4.81
N PRO A 5 10.31 -16.18 -3.63
CA PRO A 5 9.04 -15.92 -2.97
C PRO A 5 8.84 -14.43 -2.70
N ALA A 6 7.60 -13.97 -2.74
CA ALA A 6 7.26 -12.62 -2.29
C ALA A 6 7.67 -12.45 -0.82
N GLY A 7 8.64 -11.57 -0.56
CA GLY A 7 9.16 -11.28 0.79
C GLY A 7 10.62 -11.67 1.05
N ALA A 8 11.28 -12.42 0.16
CA ALA A 8 12.73 -12.59 0.25
C ALA A 8 13.44 -11.35 -0.32
N ALA A 9 14.39 -10.78 0.45
CA ALA A 9 15.22 -9.69 -0.03
C ALA A 9 15.96 -10.17 -1.29
N PRO A 10 15.68 -9.59 -2.47
CA PRO A 10 16.37 -9.99 -3.67
C PRO A 10 17.80 -9.48 -3.53
N ASP A 11 18.76 -10.41 -3.57
CA ASP A 11 20.17 -10.12 -3.80
C ASP A 11 20.28 -9.02 -4.87
N ALA A 12 20.86 -7.91 -4.42
CA ALA A 12 20.83 -6.61 -5.06
C ALA A 12 21.70 -6.62 -6.33
N ASN A 13 21.23 -7.27 -7.39
CA ASN A 13 21.76 -7.01 -8.73
C ASN A 13 20.99 -5.82 -9.32
N PRO A 14 21.57 -4.60 -9.36
CA PRO A 14 20.92 -3.41 -9.88
C PRO A 14 20.62 -3.50 -11.39
N ALA A 15 21.24 -4.44 -12.12
CA ALA A 15 20.99 -4.67 -13.54
C ALA A 15 19.80 -5.61 -13.81
N ALA A 16 19.20 -6.23 -12.79
CA ALA A 16 18.10 -7.17 -13.00
C ALA A 16 16.74 -6.46 -13.13
N THR A 17 15.97 -6.83 -14.15
CA THR A 17 14.59 -6.37 -14.30
C THR A 17 13.68 -7.12 -13.33
N ARG A 18 12.79 -6.37 -12.67
CA ARG A 18 11.84 -6.87 -11.67
C ARG A 18 10.45 -6.95 -12.28
N SER A 19 9.99 -8.16 -12.57
CA SER A 19 8.64 -8.41 -13.08
C SER A 19 7.77 -8.98 -11.97
N LEU A 20 6.76 -8.21 -11.52
CA LEU A 20 5.79 -8.67 -10.53
C LEU A 20 4.60 -9.31 -11.25
N ARG A 21 4.26 -10.54 -10.87
CA ARG A 21 3.06 -11.24 -11.34
C ARG A 21 2.16 -11.49 -10.16
N LEU A 22 1.00 -10.84 -10.16
CA LEU A 22 0.01 -10.91 -9.10
C LEU A 22 -1.11 -11.89 -9.45
N VAL A 23 -1.65 -12.55 -8.44
CA VAL A 23 -2.92 -13.26 -8.58
C VAL A 23 -4.08 -12.25 -8.55
N GLN A 24 -5.26 -12.66 -8.99
CA GLN A 24 -6.45 -11.84 -8.88
C GLN A 24 -6.71 -11.45 -7.40
N SER A 25 -7.06 -10.19 -7.16
CA SER A 25 -7.30 -9.65 -5.81
C SER A 25 -6.11 -9.75 -4.85
N ALA A 26 -4.88 -9.79 -5.38
CA ALA A 26 -3.66 -9.80 -4.59
C ALA A 26 -3.47 -8.57 -3.68
N VAL A 27 -3.95 -7.41 -4.13
CA VAL A 27 -3.96 -6.17 -3.36
C VAL A 27 -5.35 -5.56 -3.50
N LEU A 28 -5.94 -5.17 -2.38
CA LEU A 28 -7.29 -4.60 -2.33
C LEU A 28 -7.26 -3.30 -1.53
N GLY A 29 -7.74 -2.22 -2.15
CA GLY A 29 -8.08 -0.99 -1.44
C GLY A 29 -9.59 -0.92 -1.20
N THR A 30 -10.01 -0.63 0.01
CA THR A 30 -11.43 -0.39 0.33
C THR A 30 -11.57 0.97 0.97
N GLY A 31 -12.48 1.80 0.45
CA GLY A 31 -12.80 3.08 1.09
C GLY A 31 -13.50 2.87 2.42
N ASN A 32 -13.28 3.80 3.33
CA ASN A 32 -14.06 3.88 4.56
C ASN A 32 -15.13 4.95 4.35
N ASN A 33 -16.35 4.68 4.81
CA ASN A 33 -17.49 5.58 4.63
C ASN A 33 -17.43 6.74 5.65
N ASP A 34 -16.27 7.38 5.77
CA ASP A 34 -15.90 8.34 6.81
C ASP A 34 -15.31 9.63 6.21
N SER A 35 -15.70 9.97 4.99
CA SER A 35 -15.29 11.22 4.37
C SER A 35 -15.96 12.42 5.04
N ASP A 36 -15.17 13.42 5.42
CA ASP A 36 -15.65 14.74 5.82
C ASP A 36 -15.04 15.81 4.91
N ALA A 37 -15.83 16.82 4.57
CA ALA A 37 -15.41 17.89 3.68
C ALA A 37 -16.00 19.24 4.09
N GLY A 38 -15.12 20.23 4.21
CA GLY A 38 -15.44 21.61 4.55
C GLY A 38 -15.22 22.57 3.39
N LEU A 39 -16.15 23.52 3.25
CA LEU A 39 -16.03 24.66 2.33
C LEU A 39 -16.05 25.95 3.16
N ASN A 40 -14.96 26.71 3.13
CA ASN A 40 -14.91 28.02 3.77
C ASN A 40 -14.88 29.13 2.72
N ARG A 41 -15.88 30.02 2.75
CA ARG A 41 -15.99 31.15 1.84
C ARG A 41 -15.00 32.25 2.23
N THR A 42 -14.10 32.62 1.32
CA THR A 42 -13.22 33.77 1.52
C THR A 42 -13.81 35.00 0.83
N THR A 43 -14.25 35.98 1.62
CA THR A 43 -14.79 37.26 1.16
C THR A 43 -13.80 38.40 1.44
N GLY A 44 -14.10 39.63 0.99
CA GLY A 44 -13.24 40.80 1.23
C GLY A 44 -12.05 40.98 0.27
N LYS A 45 -11.99 40.17 -0.80
CA LYS A 45 -11.08 40.36 -1.94
C LYS A 45 -11.87 40.88 -3.14
N GLU A 46 -11.17 41.38 -4.16
CA GLU A 46 -11.78 41.72 -5.46
C GLU A 46 -12.62 40.55 -6.00
N ASN A 47 -12.08 39.33 -5.86
CA ASN A 47 -12.75 38.10 -6.26
C ASN A 47 -13.14 37.24 -5.07
N LEU A 48 -14.29 36.60 -5.20
CA LEU A 48 -14.86 35.65 -4.26
C LEU A 48 -14.06 34.34 -4.26
N GLY A 49 -13.43 34.01 -3.13
CA GLY A 49 -12.65 32.78 -2.96
C GLY A 49 -13.38 31.70 -2.16
N THR A 50 -12.91 30.46 -2.28
CA THR A 50 -13.37 29.34 -1.44
C THR A 50 -12.18 28.45 -1.13
N VAL A 51 -12.03 28.09 0.15
CA VAL A 51 -11.09 27.05 0.59
C VAL A 51 -11.87 25.76 0.74
N TYR A 52 -11.41 24.72 0.05
CA TYR A 52 -11.94 23.36 0.17
C TYR A 52 -10.96 22.50 0.94
N GLN A 53 -11.45 21.78 1.95
CA GLN A 53 -10.68 20.82 2.73
C GLN A 53 -11.49 19.53 2.82
N ALA A 54 -10.81 18.39 2.71
CA ALA A 54 -11.45 17.09 2.85
C ALA A 54 -10.49 16.10 3.52
N GLU A 55 -11.06 15.20 4.30
CA GLU A 55 -10.39 14.06 4.90
C GLU A 55 -11.22 12.80 4.68
N TRP A 56 -10.54 11.67 4.50
CA TRP A 56 -11.16 10.36 4.38
C TRP A 56 -10.13 9.31 4.76
N SER A 57 -10.58 8.11 5.11
CA SER A 57 -9.70 6.97 5.30
C SER A 57 -10.01 5.84 4.32
N TYR A 58 -9.04 4.96 4.15
CA TYR A 58 -9.18 3.75 3.35
C TYR A 58 -8.36 2.64 4.01
N ASN A 59 -8.76 1.41 3.77
CA ASN A 59 -8.01 0.22 4.17
C ASN A 59 -7.28 -0.37 2.96
N LEU A 60 -6.12 -0.96 3.24
CA LEU A 60 -5.32 -1.70 2.27
C LEU A 60 -5.13 -3.14 2.77
N GLY A 61 -5.48 -4.11 1.92
CA GLY A 61 -5.22 -5.52 2.14
C GLY A 61 -4.20 -6.07 1.14
N VAL A 62 -3.31 -6.93 1.61
CA VAL A 62 -2.38 -7.71 0.78
C VAL A 62 -2.61 -9.18 1.04
N LEU A 63 -2.91 -9.95 -0.01
CA LEU A 63 -3.30 -11.35 0.11
C LEU A 63 -2.20 -12.18 0.77
N GLY A 64 -2.56 -12.87 1.86
CA GLY A 64 -1.67 -13.72 2.64
C GLY A 64 -0.81 -12.98 3.67
N TYR A 65 -1.04 -11.68 3.87
CA TYR A 65 -0.35 -10.86 4.87
C TYR A 65 -1.33 -10.09 5.75
N THR A 66 -0.94 -9.86 7.00
CA THR A 66 -1.61 -8.92 7.91
C THR A 66 -0.68 -7.76 8.24
N TRP A 67 -1.27 -6.62 8.54
CA TRP A 67 -0.55 -5.42 8.96
C TRP A 67 -0.21 -5.48 10.45
N LYS A 68 1.04 -5.16 10.81
CA LYS A 68 1.49 -5.05 12.19
C LYS A 68 1.30 -3.63 12.70
N THR A 69 0.15 -3.34 13.31
CA THR A 69 -0.15 -2.01 13.87
C THR A 69 0.86 -1.55 14.93
N GLY A 70 1.48 -2.49 15.66
CA GLY A 70 2.49 -2.18 16.68
C GLY A 70 3.78 -1.55 16.13
N THR A 71 4.22 -1.92 14.92
CA THR A 71 5.43 -1.35 14.29
C THR A 71 5.10 -0.37 13.17
N GLY A 72 4.01 -0.62 12.45
CA GLY A 72 3.59 0.19 11.31
C GLY A 72 2.67 1.36 11.66
N GLY A 73 2.09 1.36 12.85
CA GLY A 73 1.11 2.35 13.28
C GLY A 73 -0.31 2.08 12.75
N ALA A 74 -1.29 2.76 13.36
CA ALA A 74 -2.70 2.67 12.95
C ALA A 74 -3.00 3.48 11.68
N SER A 75 -2.28 4.59 11.46
CA SER A 75 -2.41 5.46 10.29
C SER A 75 -1.03 5.61 9.62
N PRO A 76 -0.61 4.62 8.82
CA PRO A 76 0.73 4.59 8.24
C PRO A 76 0.92 5.63 7.14
N ASN A 77 2.16 6.06 6.95
CA ASN A 77 2.58 6.79 5.75
C ASN A 77 3.13 5.83 4.68
N ASP A 78 3.40 6.33 3.48
CA ASP A 78 3.89 5.53 2.35
C ASP A 78 5.17 4.75 2.67
N THR A 79 6.09 5.36 3.43
CA THR A 79 7.32 4.70 3.88
C THR A 79 7.02 3.49 4.76
N ALA A 80 6.08 3.62 5.70
CA ALA A 80 5.67 2.54 6.56
C ALA A 80 5.02 1.40 5.76
N ILE A 81 4.13 1.73 4.81
CA ILE A 81 3.45 0.76 3.91
C ILE A 81 4.48 -0.02 3.08
N GLY A 82 5.50 0.67 2.54
CA GLY A 82 6.57 0.07 1.74
C GLY A 82 7.59 -0.75 2.55
N THR A 83 7.55 -0.68 3.89
CA THR A 83 8.47 -1.39 4.76
C THR A 83 7.99 -2.81 5.04
N ALA A 84 8.67 -3.80 4.45
CA ALA A 84 8.29 -5.22 4.57
C ALA A 84 8.19 -5.73 6.02
N ALA A 85 8.97 -5.18 6.96
CA ALA A 85 8.95 -5.58 8.36
C ALA A 85 7.60 -5.31 9.06
N ASN A 86 6.81 -4.35 8.57
CA ASN A 86 5.48 -4.01 9.07
C ASN A 86 4.38 -4.95 8.58
N TRP A 87 4.70 -5.87 7.68
CA TRP A 87 3.80 -6.92 7.21
C TRP A 87 4.18 -8.26 7.85
N GLU A 88 3.18 -9.05 8.20
CA GLU A 88 3.36 -10.43 8.66
C GLU A 88 2.68 -11.38 7.69
N ARG A 89 3.39 -12.40 7.21
CA ARG A 89 2.76 -13.43 6.38
C ARG A 89 1.89 -14.31 7.27
N THR A 90 0.58 -14.28 7.05
CA THR A 90 -0.39 -15.16 7.71
C THR A 90 -0.69 -16.41 6.91
N ALA A 91 -0.43 -16.39 5.60
CA ALA A 91 -0.55 -17.58 4.76
C ALA A 91 0.44 -18.69 5.19
N THR A 92 -0.06 -19.91 5.33
CA THR A 92 0.74 -21.10 5.68
C THR A 92 1.75 -21.43 4.58
N SER A 93 1.32 -21.35 3.31
CA SER A 93 2.17 -21.57 2.14
C SER A 93 2.44 -20.26 1.40
N VAL A 94 3.65 -20.12 0.86
CA VAL A 94 4.00 -19.02 -0.06
C VAL A 94 3.17 -19.03 -1.33
N LYS A 95 2.61 -20.19 -1.71
CA LYS A 95 1.73 -20.32 -2.89
C LYS A 95 0.39 -19.60 -2.71
N ASP A 96 0.01 -19.34 -1.46
CA ASP A 96 -1.27 -18.70 -1.10
C ASP A 96 -1.07 -17.20 -0.79
N THR A 97 -0.01 -16.60 -1.34
CA THR A 97 0.31 -15.17 -1.18
C THR A 97 -0.02 -14.37 -2.44
N ALA A 98 0.07 -13.05 -2.36
CA ALA A 98 -0.26 -12.07 -3.41
C ALA A 98 0.33 -12.36 -4.82
N GLY A 99 1.41 -13.14 -4.92
CA GLY A 99 1.95 -13.55 -6.22
C GLY A 99 3.45 -13.82 -6.16
N VAL A 100 4.13 -13.54 -7.27
CA VAL A 100 5.54 -13.91 -7.46
C VAL A 100 6.33 -12.75 -8.06
N LEU A 101 7.54 -12.55 -7.57
CA LEU A 101 8.51 -11.63 -8.15
C LEU A 101 9.49 -12.43 -9.02
N VAL A 102 9.58 -12.08 -10.29
CA VAL A 102 10.53 -12.68 -11.24
C VAL A 102 11.67 -11.69 -11.48
N LEU A 103 12.89 -12.18 -11.31
CA LEU A 103 14.12 -11.44 -11.61
C LEU A 103 14.71 -11.98 -12.92
N SER A 104 14.82 -11.13 -13.94
CA SER A 104 15.47 -11.44 -15.21
C SER A 104 16.75 -10.63 -15.38
N LYS A 105 17.72 -11.20 -16.11
CA LYS A 105 18.91 -10.48 -16.58
C LYS A 105 18.55 -9.54 -17.71
#